data_AF-A0A286BTY2-F1
#
_entry.id   AF-A0A286BTY2-F1
#
_cell.length_a   1.000
_cell.length_b   1.000
_cell.length_c   1.000
_cell.angle_alpha   90.00
_cell.angle_beta   90.00
_cell.angle_gamma   90.00
#
_symmetry.space_group_name_H-M   'P 1'
#
loop_
_entity.id
_entity.type
_entity.pdbx_description
1 polymer ?
#
loop_
_entity_poly.entity_id
_entity_poly.type
_entity_poly.pdbx_seq_one_letter_code
_entity_poly.pdbx_strand_id
1 'polypeptide(L)'
;MRNEYQVLKNNLLNSYHNKVMVLKAATAVAPQVRENSIADHAFRLSIGLEGLVTVANASGDAESADELEKVVAQCSRGEIPLPAIA
;
A
#
# COMPACT_ATOMS: atom_id res chain seq x y z
N MET A 1 12.21 0.46 11.68
CA MET A 1 11.84 -0.67 10.78
C MET A 1 13.02 -1.19 9.99
N ARG A 2 13.11 -2.53 9.82
CA ARG A 2 14.15 -3.19 9.01
C ARG A 2 14.06 -2.90 7.52
N ASN A 3 15.20 -2.93 6.83
CA ASN A 3 15.31 -2.60 5.41
C ASN A 3 14.43 -3.50 4.51
N GLU A 4 14.31 -4.79 4.83
CA GLU A 4 13.52 -5.75 4.06
C GLU A 4 12.03 -5.37 4.04
N TYR A 5 11.49 -5.00 5.21
CA TYR A 5 10.12 -4.50 5.31
C TYR A 5 9.94 -3.15 4.62
N GLN A 6 10.94 -2.28 4.69
CA GLN A 6 10.92 -0.99 3.99
C GLN A 6 10.86 -1.16 2.47
N VAL A 7 11.67 -2.07 1.91
CA VAL A 7 11.66 -2.40 0.48
C VAL A 7 10.30 -2.97 0.06
N LEU A 8 9.76 -3.95 0.79
CA LEU A 8 8.47 -4.55 0.48
C LEU A 8 7.32 -3.55 0.58
N LYS A 9 7.28 -2.74 1.64
CA LYS A 9 6.32 -1.64 1.80
C LYS A 9 6.40 -0.67 0.61
N ASN A 10 7.61 -0.23 0.24
CA ASN A 10 7.81 0.70 -0.87
C ASN A 10 7.38 0.10 -2.21
N ASN A 11 7.61 -1.20 -2.43
CA ASN A 11 7.13 -1.90 -3.63
C ASN A 11 5.61 -1.93 -3.72
N LEU A 12 4.92 -2.19 -2.59
CA LEU A 12 3.46 -2.15 -2.52
C LEU A 12 2.92 -0.74 -2.83
N LEU A 13 3.50 0.30 -2.22
CA LEU A 13 3.12 1.69 -2.48
C LEU A 13 3.37 2.10 -3.93
N ASN A 14 4.54 1.78 -4.49
CA ASN A 14 4.86 2.03 -5.90
C ASN A 14 3.86 1.36 -6.84
N SER A 15 3.52 0.10 -6.58
CA SER A 15 2.55 -0.65 -7.39
C SER A 15 1.18 0.03 -7.41
N TYR A 16 0.69 0.45 -6.23
CA TYR A 16 -0.55 1.21 -6.11
C TYR A 16 -0.50 2.52 -6.90
N HIS A 17 0.50 3.36 -6.65
CA HIS A 17 0.58 4.70 -7.26
C HIS A 17 0.72 4.63 -8.79
N ASN A 18 1.56 3.72 -9.30
CA ASN A 18 1.69 3.50 -10.74
C ASN A 18 0.36 3.10 -11.36
N LYS A 19 -0.39 2.21 -10.71
CA LYS A 19 -1.67 1.76 -11.23
C LYS A 19 -2.74 2.84 -11.18
N VAL A 20 -2.81 3.62 -10.10
CA VAL A 20 -3.70 4.78 -9.98
C VAL A 20 -3.39 5.83 -11.05
N MET A 21 -2.10 6.11 -11.31
CA MET A 21 -1.68 7.03 -12.36
C MET A 21 -2.18 6.57 -13.74
N VAL A 22 -1.97 5.29 -14.07
CA VAL A 22 -2.44 4.70 -15.34
C VAL A 22 -3.98 4.76 -15.43
N LEU A 23 -4.70 4.42 -14.37
CA LEU A 23 -6.16 4.46 -14.35
C LEU A 23 -6.69 5.88 -14.53
N LYS A 24 -6.07 6.88 -13.89
CA LYS A 24 -6.43 8.30 -14.07
C LYS A 24 -6.21 8.77 -15.51
N ALA A 25 -5.19 8.26 -16.19
CA ALA A 25 -4.91 8.59 -17.60
C ALA A 25 -5.81 7.84 -18.60
N ALA A 26 -6.50 6.78 -18.18
CA ALA A 26 -7.34 5.94 -19.04
C ALA A 26 -8.70 6.59 -19.37
N THR A 27 -8.69 7.61 -20.22
CA THR A 27 -9.90 8.40 -20.58
C THR A 27 -10.96 7.58 -21.31
N ALA A 28 -10.57 6.50 -22.01
CA ALA A 28 -11.49 5.60 -22.70
C ALA A 28 -12.30 4.67 -21.77
N VAL A 29 -11.94 4.58 -20.48
CA VAL A 29 -12.66 3.78 -19.48
C VAL A 29 -13.78 4.60 -18.86
N ALA A 30 -14.93 3.99 -18.58
CA ALA A 30 -16.02 4.70 -17.88
C ALA A 30 -15.56 5.19 -16.49
N PRO A 31 -15.94 6.39 -16.03
CA PRO A 31 -15.51 6.94 -14.73
C PRO A 31 -15.72 5.99 -13.56
N GLN A 32 -16.91 5.39 -13.48
CA GLN A 32 -17.26 4.45 -12.42
C GLN A 32 -16.37 3.20 -12.41
N VAL A 33 -15.95 2.73 -13.59
CA VAL A 33 -15.03 1.58 -13.70
C VAL A 33 -13.63 1.95 -13.25
N ARG A 34 -13.16 3.18 -13.53
CA ARG A 34 -11.89 3.68 -12.99
C ARG A 34 -11.91 3.79 -11.47
N GLU A 35 -12.97 4.36 -10.91
CA GLU A 35 -13.14 4.52 -9.46
C GLU A 35 -13.18 3.15 -8.75
N ASN A 36 -13.97 2.21 -9.26
CA ASN A 36 -14.01 0.84 -8.74
C ASN A 36 -12.63 0.15 -8.82
N SER A 37 -11.90 0.36 -9.91
CA SER A 37 -10.56 -0.20 -10.07
C SER A 37 -9.55 0.42 -9.08
N ILE A 38 -9.62 1.73 -8.85
CA ILE A 38 -8.78 2.41 -7.85
C ILE A 38 -9.08 1.87 -6.44
N ALA A 39 -10.37 1.67 -6.11
CA ALA A 39 -10.79 1.11 -4.84
C ALA A 39 -10.28 -0.34 -4.65
N ASP A 40 -10.37 -1.18 -5.68
CA ASP A 40 -9.80 -2.54 -5.65
C ASP A 40 -8.28 -2.51 -5.41
N HIS A 41 -7.55 -1.61 -6.07
CA HIS A 41 -6.12 -1.47 -5.84
C HIS A 41 -5.77 -0.93 -4.45
N ALA A 42 -6.60 -0.05 -3.87
CA ALA A 42 -6.44 0.39 -2.48
C ALA A 42 -6.69 -0.77 -1.49
N PHE A 43 -7.70 -1.60 -1.75
CA PHE A 43 -7.97 -2.79 -0.95
C PHE A 43 -6.80 -3.79 -1.00
N ARG A 44 -6.26 -4.07 -2.19
CA ARG A 44 -5.08 -4.94 -2.35
C ARG A 44 -3.84 -4.40 -1.64
N LEU A 45 -3.65 -3.07 -1.62
CA LEU A 45 -2.59 -2.44 -0.84
C LEU A 45 -2.77 -2.71 0.66
N SER A 46 -3.99 -2.57 1.19
CA SER A 46 -4.30 -2.88 2.60
C SER A 46 -3.92 -4.30 2.96
N ILE A 47 -4.38 -5.27 2.15
CA ILE A 47 -4.09 -6.70 2.35
C ILE A 47 -2.57 -6.96 2.33
N GLY A 48 -1.84 -6.34 1.40
CA GLY A 48 -0.39 -6.48 1.33
C GLY A 48 0.32 -5.95 2.58
N LEU A 49 -0.08 -4.78 3.08
CA LEU A 49 0.50 -4.16 4.27
C LEU A 49 0.16 -4.92 5.56
N GLU A 50 -1.09 -5.37 5.71
CA GLU A 50 -1.53 -6.23 6.83
C GLU A 50 -0.78 -7.58 6.84
N GLY A 51 -0.49 -8.12 5.65
CA GLY A 51 0.39 -9.28 5.51
C GLY A 51 1.80 -9.03 6.04
N LEU A 52 2.38 -7.85 5.77
CA LEU A 52 3.69 -7.47 6.33
C LEU A 52 3.65 -7.33 7.86
N VAL A 53 2.58 -6.73 8.42
CA VAL A 53 2.38 -6.65 9.88
C VAL A 53 2.34 -8.05 10.50
N THR A 54 1.60 -8.97 9.88
CA THR A 54 1.49 -10.36 10.33
C THR A 54 2.86 -11.06 10.35
N VAL A 55 3.66 -10.88 9.30
CA VAL A 55 5.01 -11.45 9.21
C VAL A 55 5.95 -10.84 10.26
N ALA A 56 5.92 -9.51 10.44
CA ALA A 56 6.72 -8.83 11.45
C ALA A 56 6.40 -9.35 12.86
N ASN A 57 5.11 -9.41 13.22
CA ASN A 57 4.65 -9.98 14.48
C ASN A 57 5.07 -11.44 14.67
N ALA A 58 4.89 -12.28 13.64
CA ALA A 58 5.28 -13.70 13.70
C ALA A 58 6.80 -13.89 13.86
N SER A 59 7.61 -12.95 13.36
CA SER A 59 9.07 -12.95 13.50
C SER A 59 9.58 -12.37 14.83
N GLY A 60 8.68 -11.84 15.66
CA GLY A 60 9.04 -11.15 16.91
C GLY A 60 9.60 -9.73 16.72
N ASP A 61 9.50 -9.16 15.52
CA ASP A 61 9.93 -7.79 15.21
C ASP A 61 8.79 -6.80 15.49
N ALA A 62 8.55 -6.55 16.78
CA ALA A 62 7.49 -5.65 17.24
C ALA A 62 7.69 -4.20 16.77
N GLU A 63 8.94 -3.74 16.66
CA GLU A 63 9.25 -2.38 16.20
C GLU A 63 8.81 -2.18 14.74
N SER A 64 9.16 -3.11 13.85
CA SER A 64 8.71 -3.04 12.45
C SER A 64 7.20 -3.25 12.31
N ALA A 65 6.60 -4.10 13.16
CA ALA A 65 5.14 -4.29 13.17
C ALA A 65 4.41 -2.98 13.51
N ASP A 66 4.80 -2.30 14.60
CA ASP A 66 4.23 -1.02 15.01
C ASP A 66 4.35 0.07 13.92
N GLU A 67 5.48 0.13 13.23
CA GLU A 67 5.67 1.06 12.11
C GLU A 67 4.78 0.72 10.91
N LEU A 68 4.63 -0.56 10.57
CA LEU A 68 3.76 -1.01 9.49
C LEU A 68 2.28 -0.78 9.83
N GLU A 69 1.86 -0.98 11.08
CA GLU A 69 0.49 -0.71 11.55
C GLU A 69 0.13 0.77 11.41
N LYS A 70 1.06 1.69 11.69
CA LYS A 70 0.85 3.12 11.45
C LYS A 70 0.59 3.41 9.96
N VAL A 71 1.30 2.72 9.07
CA VAL A 71 1.10 2.85 7.61
C VAL A 71 -0.26 2.28 7.20
N VAL A 72 -0.66 1.10 7.72
CA VAL A 72 -1.99 0.53 7.49
C VAL A 72 -3.09 1.49 7.92
N ALA A 73 -2.97 2.05 9.13
CA ALA A 73 -3.92 3.02 9.67
C ALA A 73 -3.97 4.32 8.85
N GLN A 74 -2.86 4.73 8.25
CA GLN A 74 -2.81 5.86 7.34
C GLN A 74 -3.59 5.54 6.05
N CYS A 75 -3.29 4.39 5.43
CA CYS A 75 -3.95 3.95 4.21
C CYS A 75 -5.47 3.76 4.38
N SER A 76 -5.92 3.25 5.53
CA SER A 76 -7.35 3.05 5.80
C SER A 76 -8.15 4.35 5.91
N ARG A 77 -7.48 5.48 6.21
CA ARG A 77 -8.07 6.83 6.16
C ARG A 77 -8.05 7.44 4.75
N GLY A 78 -7.53 6.73 3.76
CA GLY A 78 -7.34 7.23 2.39
C GLY A 78 -6.08 8.07 2.20
N GLU A 79 -5.25 8.21 3.24
CA GLU A 79 -3.96 8.90 3.18
C GLU A 79 -2.88 7.91 2.71
N ILE A 80 -2.78 7.70 1.39
CA ILE A 80 -1.80 6.73 0.86
C ILE A 80 -0.42 7.40 0.73
N PRO A 81 0.58 7.03 1.56
CA PRO A 81 1.89 7.68 1.53
C PRO A 81 2.63 7.40 0.21
N LEU A 82 3.52 8.31 -0.16
CA LEU A 82 4.46 8.05 -1.24
C LEU A 82 5.52 7.04 -0.78
N PRO A 83 6.02 6.18 -1.67
CA PRO A 83 7.14 5.30 -1.36
C PRO A 83 8.38 6.15 -1.07
N ALA A 84 9.13 5.77 -0.03
CA ALA A 84 10.39 6.44 0.27
C ALA A 84 11.41 6.11 -0.84
N ILE A 85 12.15 7.12 -1.30
CA ILE A 85 13.30 6.91 -2.18
C ILE A 85 14.36 6.18 -1.35
N ALA A 86 14.77 4.99 -1.81
CA ALA A 86 15.87 4.24 -1.22
C ALA A 86 17.22 4.86 -1.64
#